data_AF-A0A1J0RAE3-F1
#
_entry.id   AF-A0A1J0RAE3-F1
#
_cell.length_a   1.000
_cell.length_b   1.000
_cell.length_c   1.000
_cell.angle_alpha   90.00
_cell.angle_beta   90.00
_cell.angle_gamma   90.00
#
_symmetry.space_group_name_H-M   'P 1'
#
loop_
_entity.id
_entity.type
_entity.pdbx_description
1 polymer ?
#
loop_
_entity_poly.entity_id
_entity_poly.type
_entity_poly.pdbx_seq_one_letter_code
_entity_poly.pdbx_strand_id
1 'polypeptide(L)'
;MFLTVKVCYLVMAITLWLHSDPVEANKLPMKLQAFTAMCKLSKALKAVPAHVAHNIEQVLTQADVYADIAIDLQSIKSLDPSRSLSSAAAIAFLASQKADELRAEAKQLTAKATAAAGAATYVSGFIDQMTSIFRQAQAATDFCIGGGSGNTKLNNYAGLEGCLKGEDNFEGFPAEQQGTIDDVNTQIAGIAALNTVNLAGSTGTCKLTETSNAHGGYGGGTDQPPSVKWINGIVTFSSSTLASNAFTKTADTIKEVQIIKAALDAIAEAKIPETATDATATLLDKLANTDGKQKFDNFDTNAKAAGMGPETKKLTIDKADLEALAEALKAYREDPSRKSKLEQARREQQIAVAKQLDEVPTQKQQSECKATSNKEANSKDTEVCNKKQKKSECRESDVCKWTSDKEEIGNHCKPKNDGEEQKNQGKGEGAAGTDAKKCSEKKKQEECKDGCKWEGTECKDSSILANKKFALSVVSAAFIGLISF
;
A
#
# COMPACT_ATOMS: atom_id res chain seq x y z
N MET A 1 31.56 72.84 -54.25
CA MET A 1 31.41 72.90 -52.77
C MET A 1 30.05 72.32 -52.33
N PHE A 2 29.68 71.13 -52.80
CA PHE A 2 28.36 70.51 -52.51
C PHE A 2 28.42 68.97 -52.38
N LEU A 3 29.61 68.41 -52.13
CA LEU A 3 29.80 66.95 -52.03
C LEU A 3 30.30 66.43 -50.67
N THR A 4 30.59 67.31 -49.71
CA THR A 4 31.16 66.93 -48.40
C THR A 4 30.16 66.88 -47.25
N VAL A 5 28.92 67.39 -47.43
CA VAL A 5 27.93 67.45 -46.33
C VAL A 5 27.02 66.21 -46.26
N LYS A 6 26.84 65.48 -47.37
CA LYS A 6 26.00 64.26 -47.40
C LYS A 6 26.69 63.00 -46.84
N VAL A 7 28.02 62.97 -46.80
CA VAL A 7 28.77 61.81 -46.28
C VAL A 7 28.80 61.80 -44.74
N CYS A 8 28.81 62.96 -44.08
CA CYS A 8 28.77 63.01 -42.60
C CYS A 8 27.42 62.58 -42.01
N TYR A 9 26.30 62.83 -42.71
CA TYR A 9 24.98 62.37 -42.24
C TYR A 9 24.77 60.86 -42.46
N LEU A 10 25.36 60.28 -43.51
CA LEU A 10 25.27 58.83 -43.74
C LEU A 10 26.13 58.04 -42.75
N VAL A 11 27.29 58.57 -42.34
CA VAL A 11 28.17 57.93 -41.36
C VAL A 11 27.62 58.06 -39.93
N MET A 12 26.94 59.17 -39.58
CA MET A 12 26.25 59.28 -38.28
C MET A 12 24.93 58.49 -38.19
N ALA A 13 24.31 58.13 -39.32
CA ALA A 13 23.10 57.30 -39.35
C ALA A 13 23.40 55.79 -39.27
N ILE A 14 24.61 55.35 -39.65
CA ILE A 14 24.99 53.92 -39.61
C ILE A 14 25.54 53.51 -38.23
N THR A 15 25.99 54.46 -37.39
CA THR A 15 26.42 54.17 -36.00
C THR A 15 25.27 54.03 -35.00
N LEU A 16 24.01 54.24 -35.41
CA LEU A 16 22.84 54.14 -34.51
C LEU A 16 22.05 52.82 -34.61
N TRP A 17 22.46 51.87 -35.44
CA TRP A 17 21.76 50.58 -35.64
C TRP A 17 22.64 49.34 -35.43
N LEU A 18 23.62 49.46 -34.53
CA LEU A 18 24.26 48.32 -33.88
C LEU A 18 24.27 48.54 -32.36
N HIS A 19 23.10 48.85 -31.80
CA HIS A 19 22.81 48.34 -30.46
C HIS A 19 22.55 46.84 -30.64
N SER A 20 23.62 46.06 -30.72
CA SER A 20 23.55 44.73 -30.12
C SER A 20 23.31 45.02 -28.65
N ASP A 21 22.03 45.12 -28.26
CA ASP A 21 21.65 45.13 -26.86
C ASP A 21 22.46 44.00 -26.22
N PRO A 22 23.36 44.29 -25.27
CA PRO A 22 24.00 43.22 -24.54
C PRO A 22 22.84 42.38 -24.02
N VAL A 23 22.81 41.09 -24.39
CA VAL A 23 21.73 40.17 -24.00
C VAL A 23 21.63 40.29 -22.48
N GLU A 24 20.68 41.10 -22.01
CA GLU A 24 20.56 41.39 -20.59
C GLU A 24 20.20 40.06 -19.98
N ALA A 25 21.12 39.57 -19.16
CA ALA A 25 20.94 38.29 -18.52
C ALA A 25 19.58 38.24 -17.82
N ASN A 26 18.91 37.10 -17.94
CA ASN A 26 17.56 36.92 -17.44
C ASN A 26 17.45 37.22 -15.95
N LYS A 27 16.99 38.40 -15.56
CA LYS A 27 16.81 38.79 -14.15
C LYS A 27 15.36 39.11 -13.84
N LEU A 28 14.43 38.76 -14.73
CA LEU A 28 13.04 39.18 -14.63
C LEU A 28 12.23 38.18 -13.79
N PRO A 29 11.22 38.65 -13.04
CA PRO A 29 10.23 37.78 -12.43
C PRO A 29 9.52 36.94 -13.47
N MET A 30 9.01 35.80 -13.04
CA MET A 30 8.16 34.96 -13.88
C MET A 30 6.68 35.23 -13.58
N LYS A 31 5.86 35.31 -14.63
CA LYS A 31 4.41 35.49 -14.51
C LYS A 31 3.76 34.32 -13.75
N LEU A 32 2.73 34.64 -12.97
CA LEU A 32 1.91 33.66 -12.22
C LEU A 32 1.45 32.47 -13.08
N GLN A 33 1.14 32.68 -14.36
CA GLN A 33 0.72 31.62 -15.29
C GLN A 33 1.63 30.38 -15.26
N ALA A 34 2.95 30.57 -15.17
CA ALA A 34 3.89 29.46 -15.12
C ALA A 34 3.74 28.63 -13.84
N PHE A 35 3.65 29.30 -12.69
CA PHE A 35 3.43 28.64 -11.40
C PHE A 35 2.05 28.00 -11.33
N THR A 36 1.01 28.63 -11.88
CA THR A 36 -0.32 28.02 -11.95
C THR A 36 -0.31 26.71 -12.73
N ALA A 37 0.37 26.64 -13.86
CA ALA A 37 0.49 25.39 -14.63
C ALA A 37 1.26 24.31 -13.84
N MET A 38 2.39 24.67 -13.23
CA MET A 38 3.17 23.76 -12.40
C MET A 38 2.37 23.27 -11.18
N CYS A 39 1.66 24.16 -10.48
CA CYS A 39 0.88 23.81 -9.30
C CYS A 39 -0.34 22.95 -9.64
N LYS A 40 -0.97 23.13 -10.80
CA LYS A 40 -1.96 22.17 -11.28
C LYS A 40 -1.36 20.78 -11.49
N LEU A 41 -0.16 20.66 -12.08
CA LEU A 41 0.52 19.37 -12.16
C LEU A 41 0.83 18.81 -10.76
N SER A 42 1.35 19.63 -9.84
CA SER A 42 1.58 19.22 -8.45
C SER A 42 0.30 18.67 -7.82
N LYS A 43 -0.84 19.34 -8.01
CA LYS A 43 -2.16 18.90 -7.53
C LYS A 43 -2.55 17.53 -8.09
N ALA A 44 -2.41 17.34 -9.40
CA ALA A 44 -2.73 16.07 -10.05
C ALA A 44 -1.83 14.93 -9.52
N LEU A 45 -0.53 15.18 -9.36
CA LEU A 45 0.42 14.22 -8.80
C LEU A 45 0.10 13.88 -7.33
N LYS A 46 -0.30 14.87 -6.53
CA LYS A 46 -0.73 14.65 -5.13
C LYS A 46 -2.01 13.85 -5.00
N ALA A 47 -2.86 13.82 -6.03
CA ALA A 47 -4.07 13.00 -6.04
C ALA A 47 -3.78 11.51 -6.31
N VAL A 48 -2.63 11.17 -6.92
CA VAL A 48 -2.26 9.79 -7.29
C VAL A 48 -2.36 8.80 -6.13
N PRO A 49 -1.85 9.07 -4.91
CA PRO A 49 -1.97 8.15 -3.78
C PRO A 49 -3.41 7.75 -3.47
N ALA A 50 -4.35 8.70 -3.49
CA ALA A 50 -5.76 8.43 -3.24
C ALA A 50 -6.39 7.61 -4.37
N HIS A 51 -6.03 7.88 -5.63
CA HIS A 51 -6.47 7.10 -6.79
C HIS A 51 -6.03 5.64 -6.71
N VAL A 52 -4.74 5.39 -6.46
CA VAL A 52 -4.22 4.01 -6.43
C VAL A 52 -4.69 3.24 -5.20
N ALA A 53 -4.94 3.93 -4.07
CA ALA A 53 -5.58 3.34 -2.90
C ALA A 53 -7.02 2.92 -3.21
N HIS A 54 -7.78 3.78 -3.91
CA HIS A 54 -9.15 3.46 -4.32
C HIS A 54 -9.21 2.25 -5.26
N ASN A 55 -8.26 2.11 -6.20
CA ASN A 55 -8.19 0.91 -7.05
C ASN A 55 -8.04 -0.37 -6.23
N ILE A 56 -7.22 -0.36 -5.17
CA ILE A 56 -7.05 -1.51 -4.28
C ILE A 56 -8.35 -1.80 -3.52
N GLU A 57 -8.99 -0.77 -3.00
CA GLU A 57 -10.28 -0.88 -2.30
C GLU A 57 -11.34 -1.49 -3.22
N GLN A 58 -11.50 -0.99 -4.45
CA GLN A 58 -12.45 -1.53 -5.43
C GLN A 58 -12.22 -3.04 -5.69
N VAL A 59 -10.97 -3.46 -5.88
CA VAL A 59 -10.62 -4.87 -6.12
C VAL A 59 -10.95 -5.74 -4.90
N LEU A 60 -10.66 -5.25 -3.70
CA LEU A 60 -10.97 -5.99 -2.46
C LEU A 60 -12.48 -6.07 -2.22
N THR A 61 -13.22 -4.98 -2.43
CA THR A 61 -14.68 -4.97 -2.35
C THR A 61 -15.28 -5.95 -3.34
N GLN A 62 -14.78 -6.00 -4.58
CA GLN A 62 -15.23 -6.98 -5.57
C GLN A 62 -14.95 -8.42 -5.13
N ALA A 63 -13.77 -8.68 -4.55
CA ALA A 63 -13.45 -10.00 -4.00
C ALA A 63 -14.38 -10.41 -2.85
N ASP A 64 -14.77 -9.48 -1.99
CA ASP A 64 -15.71 -9.73 -0.89
C ASP A 64 -17.12 -10.03 -1.44
N VAL A 65 -17.58 -9.28 -2.45
CA VAL A 65 -18.83 -9.58 -3.16
C VAL A 65 -18.84 -10.99 -3.75
N TYR A 66 -17.72 -11.45 -4.31
CA TYR A 66 -17.63 -12.80 -4.87
C TYR A 66 -17.58 -13.89 -3.80
N ALA A 67 -16.89 -13.63 -2.68
CA ALA A 67 -16.94 -14.53 -1.53
C ALA A 67 -18.37 -14.65 -0.97
N ASP A 68 -19.10 -13.54 -0.91
CA ASP A 68 -20.49 -13.50 -0.48
C ASP A 68 -21.41 -14.31 -1.40
N ILE A 69 -21.23 -14.26 -2.72
CA ILE A 69 -21.99 -15.13 -3.65
C ILE A 69 -21.83 -16.60 -3.26
N ALA A 70 -20.60 -17.06 -3.01
CA ALA A 70 -20.35 -18.45 -2.65
C ALA A 70 -21.03 -18.83 -1.32
N ILE A 71 -20.95 -17.96 -0.31
CA ILE A 71 -21.58 -18.18 1.00
C ILE A 71 -23.11 -18.18 0.90
N ASP A 72 -23.67 -17.26 0.12
CA ASP A 72 -25.11 -17.14 -0.10
C ASP A 72 -25.65 -18.40 -0.81
N LEU A 73 -24.95 -18.92 -1.82
CA LEU A 73 -25.33 -20.17 -2.51
C LEU A 73 -25.29 -21.39 -1.58
N GLN A 74 -24.28 -21.48 -0.71
CA GLN A 74 -24.21 -22.53 0.32
C GLN A 74 -25.36 -22.42 1.33
N SER A 75 -25.68 -21.20 1.75
CA SER A 75 -26.78 -20.91 2.68
C SER A 75 -28.14 -21.24 2.06
N ILE A 76 -28.36 -20.94 0.78
CA ILE A 76 -29.59 -21.32 0.07
C ILE A 76 -29.76 -22.84 0.07
N LYS A 77 -28.67 -23.58 -0.19
CA LYS A 77 -28.72 -25.05 -0.20
C LYS A 77 -28.97 -25.65 1.19
N SER A 78 -28.46 -25.04 2.26
CA SER A 78 -28.70 -25.51 3.62
C SER A 78 -30.12 -25.22 4.11
N LEU A 79 -30.69 -24.08 3.71
CA LEU A 79 -32.06 -23.67 4.07
C LEU A 79 -33.13 -24.44 3.28
N ASP A 80 -32.87 -24.76 2.02
CA ASP A 80 -33.76 -25.57 1.19
C ASP A 80 -32.97 -26.67 0.45
N PRO A 81 -32.73 -27.81 1.12
CA PRO A 81 -32.02 -28.93 0.51
C PRO A 81 -32.71 -29.49 -0.73
N SER A 82 -34.03 -29.28 -0.86
CA SER A 82 -34.84 -29.78 -1.98
C SER A 82 -34.79 -28.88 -3.21
N ARG A 83 -34.36 -27.62 -3.05
CA ARG A 83 -34.15 -26.70 -4.17
C ARG A 83 -33.07 -27.24 -5.10
N SER A 84 -33.45 -27.43 -6.36
CA SER A 84 -32.51 -27.76 -7.43
C SER A 84 -31.96 -26.46 -8.03
N LEU A 85 -30.66 -26.26 -7.87
CA LEU A 85 -29.88 -25.22 -8.54
C LEU A 85 -28.66 -25.92 -9.15
N SER A 86 -28.83 -26.45 -10.36
CA SER A 86 -27.87 -27.29 -11.09
C SER A 86 -26.46 -26.70 -11.15
N SER A 87 -26.36 -25.39 -11.37
CA SER A 87 -25.10 -24.67 -11.53
C SER A 87 -24.58 -24.00 -10.24
N ALA A 88 -25.29 -24.11 -9.10
CA ALA A 88 -24.90 -23.43 -7.86
C ALA A 88 -23.49 -23.81 -7.37
N ALA A 89 -23.15 -25.10 -7.43
CA ALA A 89 -21.81 -25.56 -7.02
C ALA A 89 -20.71 -25.00 -7.94
N ALA A 90 -20.97 -24.97 -9.26
CA ALA A 90 -20.06 -24.43 -10.27
C ALA A 90 -19.78 -22.95 -10.03
N ILE A 91 -20.86 -22.17 -9.83
CA ILE A 91 -20.79 -20.72 -9.61
C ILE A 91 -20.18 -20.40 -8.26
N ALA A 92 -20.51 -21.13 -7.20
CA ALA A 92 -19.89 -20.94 -5.89
C ALA A 92 -18.37 -21.18 -5.96
N PHE A 93 -17.93 -22.23 -6.66
CA PHE A 93 -16.51 -22.50 -6.86
C PHE A 93 -15.81 -21.40 -7.69
N LEU A 94 -16.41 -20.98 -8.82
CA LEU A 94 -15.90 -19.88 -9.64
C LEU A 94 -15.78 -18.59 -8.82
N ALA A 95 -16.80 -18.26 -8.02
CA ALA A 95 -16.82 -17.07 -7.19
C ALA A 95 -15.74 -17.11 -6.09
N SER A 96 -15.56 -18.24 -5.41
CA SER A 96 -14.47 -18.42 -4.43
C SER A 96 -13.09 -18.29 -5.08
N GLN A 97 -12.85 -18.99 -6.20
CA GLN A 97 -11.59 -18.90 -6.93
C GLN A 97 -11.30 -17.47 -7.38
N LYS A 98 -12.31 -16.78 -7.91
CA LYS A 98 -12.18 -15.41 -8.39
C LYS A 98 -11.91 -14.43 -7.25
N ALA A 99 -12.58 -14.61 -6.11
CA ALA A 99 -12.32 -13.82 -4.90
C ALA A 99 -10.85 -13.98 -4.44
N ASP A 100 -10.33 -15.20 -4.45
CA ASP A 100 -8.93 -15.46 -4.05
C ASP A 100 -7.92 -14.90 -5.07
N GLU A 101 -8.22 -15.01 -6.36
CA GLU A 101 -7.43 -14.39 -7.43
C GLU A 101 -7.37 -12.86 -7.26
N LEU A 102 -8.52 -12.20 -7.06
CA LEU A 102 -8.57 -10.76 -6.82
C LEU A 102 -7.83 -10.35 -5.55
N ARG A 103 -7.93 -11.13 -4.46
CA ARG A 103 -7.15 -10.88 -3.24
C ARG A 103 -5.65 -11.04 -3.46
N ALA A 104 -5.22 -11.98 -4.30
CA ALA A 104 -3.81 -12.14 -4.67
C ALA A 104 -3.32 -10.97 -5.52
N GLU A 105 -4.11 -10.53 -6.51
CA GLU A 105 -3.83 -9.37 -7.35
C GLU A 105 -3.79 -8.07 -6.54
N ALA A 106 -4.72 -7.86 -5.59
CA ALA A 106 -4.72 -6.70 -4.71
C ALA A 106 -3.43 -6.58 -3.89
N LYS A 107 -2.86 -7.71 -3.43
CA LYS A 107 -1.56 -7.74 -2.75
C LYS A 107 -0.43 -7.28 -3.67
N GLN A 108 -0.42 -7.71 -4.94
CA GLN A 108 0.57 -7.25 -5.91
C GLN A 108 0.37 -5.76 -6.24
N LEU A 109 -0.88 -5.33 -6.39
CA LEU A 109 -1.24 -3.95 -6.67
C LEU A 109 -0.80 -3.00 -5.56
N THR A 110 -0.76 -3.45 -4.30
CA THR A 110 -0.26 -2.64 -3.17
C THR A 110 1.20 -2.19 -3.38
N ALA A 111 2.07 -3.08 -3.88
CA ALA A 111 3.46 -2.72 -4.16
C ALA A 111 3.56 -1.69 -5.30
N LYS A 112 2.80 -1.91 -6.38
CA LYS A 112 2.75 -1.01 -7.55
C LYS A 112 2.18 0.37 -7.17
N ALA A 113 1.10 0.39 -6.39
CA ALA A 113 0.48 1.60 -5.85
C ALA A 113 1.45 2.39 -4.97
N THR A 114 2.25 1.71 -4.13
CA THR A 114 3.28 2.36 -3.30
C THR A 114 4.34 3.04 -4.16
N ALA A 115 4.81 2.36 -5.22
CA ALA A 115 5.76 2.93 -6.17
C ALA A 115 5.17 4.15 -6.91
N ALA A 116 3.93 4.05 -7.38
CA ALA A 116 3.21 5.14 -8.05
C ALA A 116 3.05 6.36 -7.13
N ALA A 117 2.58 6.15 -5.90
CA ALA A 117 2.42 7.20 -4.91
C ALA A 117 3.77 7.87 -4.58
N GLY A 118 4.82 7.08 -4.33
CA GLY A 118 6.15 7.59 -4.04
C GLY A 118 6.74 8.42 -5.19
N ALA A 119 6.69 7.89 -6.41
CA ALA A 119 7.23 8.58 -7.58
C ALA A 119 6.45 9.87 -7.91
N ALA A 120 5.12 9.84 -7.85
CA ALA A 120 4.29 11.02 -8.12
C ALA A 120 4.52 12.12 -7.09
N THR A 121 4.54 11.78 -5.80
CA THR A 121 4.74 12.76 -4.71
C THR A 121 6.17 13.31 -4.67
N TYR A 122 7.15 12.53 -5.11
CA TYR A 122 8.52 13.01 -5.30
C TYR A 122 8.59 14.14 -6.32
N VAL A 123 7.90 13.99 -7.47
CA VAL A 123 7.79 15.06 -8.47
C VAL A 123 7.05 16.29 -7.91
N SER A 124 5.90 16.08 -7.25
CA SER A 124 5.13 17.20 -6.68
C SER A 124 5.96 18.00 -5.68
N GLY A 125 6.80 17.33 -4.88
CA GLY A 125 7.71 17.97 -3.94
C GLY A 125 8.70 18.94 -4.59
N PHE A 126 9.27 18.61 -5.76
CA PHE A 126 10.15 19.55 -6.48
C PHE A 126 9.41 20.80 -6.97
N ILE A 127 8.19 20.61 -7.47
CA ILE A 127 7.35 21.70 -7.95
C ILE A 127 6.97 22.63 -6.79
N ASP A 128 6.55 22.04 -5.68
CA ASP A 128 6.18 22.75 -4.46
C ASP A 128 7.35 23.56 -3.92
N GLN A 129 8.53 22.95 -3.82
CA GLN A 129 9.72 23.62 -3.31
C GLN A 129 10.17 24.77 -4.21
N MET A 130 10.18 24.58 -5.53
CA MET A 130 10.45 25.69 -6.46
C MET A 130 9.44 26.82 -6.24
N THR A 131 8.15 26.51 -6.15
CA THR A 131 7.10 27.51 -5.96
C THR A 131 7.26 28.25 -4.64
N SER A 132 7.56 27.54 -3.55
CA SER A 132 7.79 28.12 -2.23
C SER A 132 9.01 29.04 -2.20
N ILE A 133 10.15 28.61 -2.76
CA ILE A 133 11.38 29.41 -2.81
C ILE A 133 11.15 30.69 -3.63
N PHE A 134 10.52 30.59 -4.81
CA PHE A 134 10.20 31.76 -5.64
C PHE A 134 9.19 32.68 -4.96
N ARG A 135 8.23 32.11 -4.21
CA ARG A 135 7.25 32.87 -3.44
C ARG A 135 7.90 33.66 -2.30
N GLN A 136 8.88 33.08 -1.62
CA GLN A 136 9.60 33.73 -0.51
C GLN A 136 10.60 34.78 -1.01
N ALA A 137 11.14 34.61 -2.22
CA ALA A 137 12.04 35.57 -2.87
C ALA A 137 11.30 36.82 -3.39
N GLN A 138 10.69 37.59 -2.48
CA GLN A 138 9.94 38.81 -2.79
C GLN A 138 10.19 39.92 -1.76
N ALA A 139 10.62 41.08 -2.26
CA ALA A 139 10.72 42.35 -1.56
C ALA A 139 9.64 43.34 -2.06
N ALA A 140 9.81 44.64 -1.81
CA ALA A 140 8.86 45.66 -2.28
C ALA A 140 8.88 45.84 -3.80
N THR A 141 10.07 45.87 -4.41
CA THR A 141 10.30 46.14 -5.83
C THR A 141 10.88 44.96 -6.60
N ASP A 142 11.65 44.11 -5.93
CA ASP A 142 12.27 42.91 -6.49
C ASP A 142 11.50 41.67 -6.05
N PHE A 143 11.14 40.80 -6.97
CA PHE A 143 10.29 39.64 -6.70
C PHE A 143 10.49 38.58 -7.78
N CYS A 144 10.16 37.33 -7.44
CA CYS A 144 10.32 36.20 -8.37
C CYS A 144 9.01 35.68 -8.96
N ILE A 145 7.86 35.96 -8.33
CA ILE A 145 6.52 35.66 -8.87
C ILE A 145 5.76 36.95 -9.09
N GLY A 146 5.49 37.28 -10.36
CA GLY A 146 4.69 38.44 -10.73
C GLY A 146 3.20 38.10 -10.82
N GLY A 147 2.35 38.89 -10.16
CA GLY A 147 0.90 38.79 -10.30
C GLY A 147 0.39 39.37 -11.63
N GLY A 148 -0.71 38.83 -12.16
CA GLY A 148 -1.36 39.34 -13.38
C GLY A 148 -0.41 39.46 -14.58
N SER A 149 -0.15 40.68 -15.05
CA SER A 149 0.77 40.97 -16.15
C SER A 149 2.25 40.73 -15.83
N GLY A 150 2.59 40.41 -14.59
CA GLY A 150 3.96 40.19 -14.12
C GLY A 150 4.68 41.45 -13.63
N ASN A 151 3.96 42.57 -13.47
CA ASN A 151 4.56 43.87 -13.15
C ASN A 151 4.57 44.21 -11.65
N THR A 152 3.86 43.42 -10.84
CA THR A 152 3.79 43.61 -9.39
C THR A 152 4.01 42.28 -8.71
N LYS A 153 4.58 42.32 -7.51
CA LYS A 153 4.74 41.14 -6.67
C LYS A 153 3.39 40.47 -6.41
N LEU A 154 3.38 39.15 -6.30
CA LEU A 154 2.16 38.41 -6.00
C LEU A 154 1.81 38.55 -4.51
N ASN A 155 0.73 39.28 -4.20
CA ASN A 155 0.40 39.65 -2.81
C ASN A 155 -0.38 38.57 -2.03
N ASN A 156 -0.92 37.54 -2.68
CA ASN A 156 -1.70 36.46 -2.07
C ASN A 156 -1.37 35.11 -2.72
N TYR A 157 -1.96 34.00 -2.28
CA TYR A 157 -1.67 32.66 -2.79
C TYR A 157 -2.59 32.23 -3.95
N ALA A 158 -3.43 33.12 -4.46
CA ALA A 158 -4.33 32.80 -5.56
C ALA A 158 -3.52 32.49 -6.84
N GLY A 159 -3.89 31.40 -7.52
CA GLY A 159 -3.16 30.87 -8.67
C GLY A 159 -1.99 29.95 -8.32
N LEU A 160 -1.71 29.71 -7.03
CA LEU A 160 -0.73 28.73 -6.55
C LEU A 160 -1.40 27.48 -5.95
N GLU A 161 -2.71 27.32 -6.15
CA GLU A 161 -3.47 26.15 -5.70
C GLU A 161 -2.87 24.89 -6.34
N GLY A 162 -2.67 23.87 -5.52
CA GLY A 162 -1.91 22.66 -5.83
C GLY A 162 -0.51 22.66 -5.23
N CYS A 163 0.09 23.83 -4.97
CA CYS A 163 1.37 23.94 -4.28
C CYS A 163 1.22 24.50 -2.87
N LEU A 164 0.62 25.69 -2.74
CA LEU A 164 0.62 26.49 -1.51
C LEU A 164 -0.79 27.00 -1.18
N LYS A 165 -1.15 26.99 0.10
CA LYS A 165 -2.40 27.56 0.64
C LYS A 165 -2.18 28.80 1.48
N GLY A 166 -0.93 29.09 1.83
CA GLY A 166 -0.54 30.18 2.70
C GLY A 166 0.98 30.24 2.85
N GLU A 167 1.43 31.14 3.70
CA GLU A 167 2.85 31.25 4.07
C GLU A 167 3.30 29.98 4.76
N ASP A 168 4.38 29.39 4.23
CA ASP A 168 4.93 28.10 4.65
C ASP A 168 3.92 26.95 4.75
N ASN A 169 2.79 27.08 4.06
CA ASN A 169 1.68 26.14 4.13
C ASN A 169 1.46 25.48 2.76
N PHE A 170 1.97 24.27 2.62
CA PHE A 170 1.85 23.46 1.42
C PHE A 170 0.47 22.81 1.32
N GLU A 171 -0.02 22.67 0.09
CA GLU A 171 -1.20 21.85 -0.15
C GLU A 171 -0.88 20.38 0.13
N GLY A 172 -1.58 19.81 1.11
CA GLY A 172 -1.46 18.40 1.48
C GLY A 172 -2.06 17.45 0.43
N PHE A 173 -1.91 16.16 0.71
CA PHE A 173 -2.45 15.08 -0.11
C PHE A 173 -3.92 14.86 0.23
N PRO A 174 -4.83 14.74 -0.75
CA PRO A 174 -6.21 14.38 -0.48
C PRO A 174 -6.28 12.97 0.09
N ALA A 175 -7.12 12.78 1.11
CA ALA A 175 -7.36 11.46 1.70
C ALA A 175 -8.28 10.59 0.82
N GLU A 176 -9.12 11.24 0.02
CA GLU A 176 -10.10 10.61 -0.86
C GLU A 176 -9.78 10.90 -2.32
N GLN A 177 -10.27 10.04 -3.21
CA GLN A 177 -10.08 10.18 -4.64
C GLN A 177 -10.70 11.50 -5.14
N GLN A 178 -9.93 12.28 -5.90
CA GLN A 178 -10.38 13.52 -6.54
C GLN A 178 -9.84 13.60 -7.98
N GLY A 179 -10.66 14.07 -8.91
CA GLY A 179 -10.26 14.15 -10.32
C GLY A 179 -10.05 12.78 -10.95
N THR A 180 -9.14 12.66 -11.91
CA THR A 180 -8.77 11.39 -12.57
C THR A 180 -7.25 11.25 -12.66
N ILE A 181 -6.73 10.04 -12.86
CA ILE A 181 -5.29 9.84 -13.13
C ILE A 181 -4.86 10.53 -14.44
N ASP A 182 -5.76 10.63 -15.42
CA ASP A 182 -5.51 11.31 -16.70
C ASP A 182 -5.24 12.81 -16.54
N ASP A 183 -5.58 13.38 -15.38
CA ASP A 183 -5.25 14.76 -15.04
C ASP A 183 -3.73 14.98 -15.05
N VAL A 184 -2.91 14.00 -14.69
CA VAL A 184 -1.44 14.14 -14.73
C VAL A 184 -0.96 14.41 -16.17
N ASN A 185 -1.42 13.60 -17.13
CA ASN A 185 -1.09 13.79 -18.54
C ASN A 185 -1.64 15.12 -19.08
N THR A 186 -2.85 15.49 -18.67
CA THR A 186 -3.47 16.76 -19.02
C THR A 186 -2.66 17.96 -18.51
N GLN A 187 -2.18 17.91 -17.26
CA GLN A 187 -1.38 18.99 -16.69
C GLN A 187 0.05 19.04 -17.26
N ILE A 188 0.63 17.89 -17.66
CA ILE A 188 1.88 17.87 -18.45
C ILE A 188 1.69 18.63 -19.78
N ALA A 189 0.59 18.40 -20.48
CA ALA A 189 0.28 19.16 -21.71
C ALA A 189 0.08 20.66 -21.41
N GLY A 190 -0.51 21.00 -20.27
CA GLY A 190 -0.62 22.39 -19.79
C GLY A 190 0.74 23.08 -19.57
N ILE A 191 1.73 22.37 -19.05
CA ILE A 191 3.11 22.87 -18.94
C ILE A 191 3.75 22.99 -20.32
N ALA A 192 3.58 21.99 -21.20
CA ALA A 192 4.10 22.04 -22.56
C ALA A 192 3.55 23.22 -23.37
N ALA A 193 2.30 23.63 -23.11
CA ALA A 193 1.68 24.79 -23.74
C ALA A 193 2.30 26.13 -23.31
N LEU A 194 3.15 26.15 -22.29
CA LEU A 194 3.97 27.31 -21.94
C LEU A 194 5.15 27.52 -22.88
N ASN A 195 5.48 26.51 -23.70
CA ASN A 195 6.49 26.65 -24.73
C ASN A 195 6.09 27.80 -25.67
N THR A 196 7.04 28.68 -25.98
CA THR A 196 6.86 29.92 -26.76
C THR A 196 6.06 31.04 -26.09
N VAL A 197 5.54 30.84 -24.87
CA VAL A 197 4.79 31.89 -24.15
C VAL A 197 5.76 32.87 -23.48
N ASN A 198 5.48 34.17 -23.61
CA ASN A 198 6.20 35.19 -22.86
C ASN A 198 5.79 35.20 -21.38
N LEU A 199 6.62 34.53 -20.58
CA LEU A 199 6.49 34.41 -19.14
C LEU A 199 7.29 35.43 -18.35
N ALA A 200 8.02 36.34 -19.01
CA ALA A 200 8.79 37.38 -18.35
C ALA A 200 7.86 38.49 -17.84
N GLY A 201 8.01 38.88 -16.57
CA GLY A 201 7.47 40.14 -16.07
C GLY A 201 8.17 41.34 -16.71
N SER A 202 7.57 42.53 -16.59
CA SER A 202 8.12 43.75 -17.21
C SER A 202 8.88 44.64 -16.23
N THR A 203 8.81 44.36 -14.93
CA THR A 203 9.40 45.14 -13.85
C THR A 203 9.86 44.24 -12.71
N GLY A 204 10.78 44.74 -11.89
CA GLY A 204 11.36 44.02 -10.76
C GLY A 204 12.46 43.05 -11.16
N THR A 205 13.23 42.63 -10.16
CA THR A 205 14.36 41.70 -10.34
C THR A 205 14.10 40.39 -9.59
N CYS A 206 14.43 39.26 -10.23
CA CYS A 206 14.49 37.94 -9.63
C CYS A 206 15.88 37.34 -9.85
N LYS A 207 16.67 37.23 -8.78
CA LYS A 207 18.00 36.59 -8.87
C LYS A 207 17.92 35.08 -9.14
N LEU A 208 16.79 34.44 -8.82
CA LEU A 208 16.58 33.00 -9.07
C LEU A 208 16.37 32.65 -10.56
N THR A 209 16.16 33.65 -11.42
CA THR A 209 16.14 33.45 -12.88
C THR A 209 17.47 33.84 -13.54
N GLU A 210 18.42 34.40 -12.78
CA GLU A 210 19.66 35.01 -13.29
C GLU A 210 20.83 34.04 -13.47
N THR A 211 21.36 34.05 -14.69
CA THR A 211 22.52 33.26 -15.11
C THR A 211 23.56 34.15 -15.83
N SER A 212 23.68 35.41 -15.40
CA SER A 212 24.56 36.43 -15.97
C SER A 212 26.03 36.15 -15.69
N ASN A 213 26.89 36.29 -16.71
CA ASN A 213 28.35 36.12 -16.61
C ASN A 213 29.06 37.12 -15.67
N ALA A 214 28.37 38.15 -15.18
CA ALA A 214 28.88 39.13 -14.23
C ALA A 214 28.08 39.02 -12.90
N HIS A 215 28.50 38.10 -12.02
CA HIS A 215 27.86 37.82 -10.72
C HIS A 215 26.40 37.35 -10.82
N GLY A 216 26.16 36.31 -11.63
CA GLY A 216 24.84 35.69 -11.80
C GLY A 216 24.35 35.02 -10.52
N GLY A 217 23.03 34.92 -10.36
CA GLY A 217 22.40 34.38 -9.14
C GLY A 217 22.85 32.97 -8.71
N TYR A 218 23.58 32.25 -9.56
CA TYR A 218 24.09 30.90 -9.32
C TYR A 218 25.61 30.75 -9.55
N GLY A 219 26.41 31.82 -9.42
CA GLY A 219 27.87 31.72 -9.52
C GLY A 219 28.66 33.02 -9.26
N GLY A 220 29.99 32.92 -9.23
CA GLY A 220 30.92 34.05 -9.06
C GLY A 220 31.25 34.76 -10.38
N GLY A 221 32.35 35.52 -10.45
CA GLY A 221 32.79 36.21 -11.68
C GLY A 221 33.39 35.30 -12.76
N THR A 222 33.65 34.02 -12.47
CA THR A 222 34.25 33.03 -13.38
C THR A 222 33.53 31.68 -13.25
N ASP A 223 33.61 30.84 -14.30
CA ASP A 223 33.13 29.43 -14.34
C ASP A 223 31.65 29.19 -13.97
N GLN A 224 30.78 30.11 -14.37
CA GLN A 224 29.36 29.97 -14.11
C GLN A 224 28.70 28.89 -14.99
N PRO A 225 27.68 28.18 -14.47
CA PRO A 225 26.94 27.22 -15.27
C PRO A 225 26.21 27.92 -16.43
N PRO A 226 26.27 27.39 -17.66
CA PRO A 226 25.60 27.99 -18.83
C PRO A 226 24.07 27.97 -18.70
N SER A 227 23.54 27.09 -17.85
CA SER A 227 22.12 27.01 -17.52
C SER A 227 21.92 26.41 -16.13
N VAL A 228 20.86 26.83 -15.46
CA VAL A 228 20.41 26.25 -14.18
C VAL A 228 19.10 25.54 -14.41
N LYS A 229 19.03 24.27 -13.97
CA LYS A 229 17.89 23.39 -14.19
C LYS A 229 17.12 23.18 -12.89
N TRP A 230 15.83 23.46 -12.94
CA TRP A 230 14.87 23.23 -11.86
C TRP A 230 13.94 22.08 -12.25
N ILE A 231 13.45 21.34 -11.24
CA ILE A 231 12.50 20.22 -11.42
C ILE A 231 13.02 19.23 -12.48
N ASN A 232 14.26 18.77 -12.30
CA ASN A 232 14.96 17.86 -13.20
C ASN A 232 14.96 18.33 -14.69
N GLY A 233 15.06 19.64 -14.90
CA GLY A 233 15.17 20.24 -16.22
C GLY A 233 13.85 20.48 -16.95
N ILE A 234 12.69 20.36 -16.29
CA ILE A 234 11.42 20.88 -16.83
C ILE A 234 11.50 22.39 -16.98
N VAL A 235 12.11 23.06 -16.01
CA VAL A 235 12.39 24.50 -16.05
C VAL A 235 13.89 24.69 -16.21
N THR A 236 14.31 25.49 -17.18
CA THR A 236 15.72 25.81 -17.41
C THR A 236 15.91 27.31 -17.56
N PHE A 237 16.74 27.90 -16.72
CA PHE A 237 17.18 29.29 -16.89
C PHE A 237 18.55 29.29 -17.55
N SER A 238 18.73 30.16 -18.54
CA SER A 238 19.99 30.37 -19.26
C SER A 238 20.22 31.85 -19.47
N SER A 239 21.35 32.22 -20.05
CA SER A 239 21.68 33.61 -20.39
C SER A 239 20.70 34.23 -21.41
N SER A 240 19.83 33.42 -22.03
CA SER A 240 18.78 33.88 -22.94
C SER A 240 17.62 34.54 -22.19
N THR A 241 16.92 35.46 -22.85
CA THR A 241 15.74 36.14 -22.28
C THR A 241 14.65 35.16 -21.82
N LEU A 242 13.99 35.45 -20.69
CA LEU A 242 12.91 34.60 -20.13
C LEU A 242 11.68 34.46 -21.03
N ALA A 243 11.47 35.41 -21.94
CA ALA A 243 10.26 35.57 -22.75
C ALA A 243 9.88 34.38 -23.66
N SER A 244 10.67 33.30 -23.71
CA SER A 244 10.32 32.08 -24.44
C SER A 244 11.12 30.83 -24.04
N ASN A 245 12.01 30.91 -23.04
CA ASN A 245 13.10 29.93 -22.89
C ASN A 245 13.10 29.13 -21.58
N ALA A 246 12.19 29.39 -20.64
CA ALA A 246 12.15 28.63 -19.38
C ALA A 246 11.55 27.23 -19.54
N PHE A 247 10.55 27.09 -20.42
CA PHE A 247 9.81 25.85 -20.67
C PHE A 247 9.95 25.44 -22.15
N THR A 248 11.09 24.87 -22.52
CA THR A 248 11.41 24.57 -23.93
C THR A 248 10.97 23.18 -24.39
N LYS A 249 10.45 22.36 -23.47
CA LYS A 249 10.08 20.98 -23.72
C LYS A 249 8.65 20.88 -24.27
N THR A 250 8.45 20.00 -25.25
CA THR A 250 7.12 19.52 -25.67
C THR A 250 6.58 18.51 -24.65
N ALA A 251 5.29 18.16 -24.73
CA ALA A 251 4.68 17.19 -23.84
C ALA A 251 5.44 15.85 -23.83
N ASP A 252 5.81 15.31 -24.99
CA ASP A 252 6.54 14.05 -25.09
C ASP A 252 7.92 14.15 -24.42
N THR A 253 8.65 15.25 -24.65
CA THR A 253 9.96 15.45 -24.00
C THR A 253 9.88 15.75 -22.51
N ILE A 254 8.74 16.22 -21.99
CA ILE A 254 8.48 16.32 -20.54
C ILE A 254 8.24 14.91 -19.97
N LYS A 255 7.47 14.06 -20.67
CA LYS A 255 7.22 12.67 -20.24
C LYS A 255 8.51 11.86 -20.13
N GLU A 256 9.52 12.17 -20.94
CA GLU A 256 10.85 11.55 -20.88
C GLU A 256 11.78 12.13 -19.79
N VAL A 257 11.40 13.19 -19.07
CA VAL A 257 12.17 13.65 -17.91
C VAL A 257 12.16 12.54 -16.86
N GLN A 258 13.33 12.09 -16.41
CA GLN A 258 13.50 10.87 -15.62
C GLN A 258 12.50 10.71 -14.46
N ILE A 259 12.28 11.77 -13.66
CA ILE A 259 11.35 11.72 -12.52
C ILE A 259 9.87 11.69 -12.96
N ILE A 260 9.54 12.32 -14.09
CA ILE A 260 8.20 12.27 -14.68
C ILE A 260 7.95 10.90 -15.29
N LYS A 261 8.91 10.39 -16.07
CA LYS A 261 8.85 9.06 -16.67
C LYS A 261 8.62 7.99 -15.62
N ALA A 262 9.44 8.00 -14.56
CA ALA A 262 9.29 7.04 -13.46
C ALA A 262 7.91 7.13 -12.79
N ALA A 263 7.37 8.34 -12.60
CA ALA A 263 6.01 8.51 -12.07
C ALA A 263 4.95 7.97 -13.02
N LEU A 264 5.02 8.28 -14.31
CA LEU A 264 4.05 7.83 -15.31
C LEU A 264 4.08 6.31 -15.50
N ASP A 265 5.26 5.72 -15.58
CA ASP A 265 5.44 4.27 -15.70
C ASP A 265 4.85 3.55 -14.47
N ALA A 266 5.16 4.04 -13.26
CA ALA A 266 4.63 3.46 -12.03
C ALA A 266 3.10 3.62 -11.90
N ILE A 267 2.55 4.77 -12.30
CA ILE A 267 1.10 5.01 -12.35
C ILE A 267 0.42 4.03 -13.33
N ALA A 268 1.01 3.81 -14.51
CA ALA A 268 0.46 2.89 -15.51
C ALA A 268 0.44 1.44 -15.01
N GLU A 269 1.42 1.03 -14.20
CA GLU A 269 1.46 -0.28 -13.56
C GLU A 269 0.44 -0.43 -12.42
N ALA A 270 0.08 0.65 -11.73
CA ALA A 270 -0.85 0.67 -10.59
C ALA A 270 -2.35 0.74 -10.99
N LYS A 271 -2.70 0.21 -12.16
CA LYS A 271 -4.09 0.11 -12.64
C LYS A 271 -4.83 -1.09 -12.04
N ILE A 272 -6.16 -1.04 -12.08
CA ILE A 272 -7.02 -2.19 -11.76
C ILE A 272 -6.59 -3.40 -12.62
N PRO A 273 -6.41 -4.60 -12.03
CA PRO A 273 -5.99 -5.78 -12.75
C PRO A 273 -7.06 -6.22 -13.77
N GLU A 274 -6.64 -6.77 -14.90
CA GLU A 274 -7.56 -7.23 -15.95
C GLU A 274 -8.47 -8.37 -15.48
N THR A 275 -8.03 -9.12 -14.47
CA THR A 275 -8.84 -10.15 -13.81
C THR A 275 -10.09 -9.58 -13.14
N ALA A 276 -10.12 -8.29 -12.76
CA ALA A 276 -11.30 -7.63 -12.20
C ALA A 276 -12.39 -7.33 -13.23
N THR A 277 -12.09 -7.45 -14.53
CA THR A 277 -13.02 -7.08 -15.61
C THR A 277 -13.20 -8.17 -16.67
N ASP A 278 -12.67 -9.38 -16.42
CA ASP A 278 -12.82 -10.51 -17.34
C ASP A 278 -14.27 -11.04 -17.41
N ALA A 279 -14.49 -12.04 -18.26
CA ALA A 279 -15.81 -12.62 -18.47
C ALA A 279 -16.41 -13.25 -17.20
N THR A 280 -15.56 -13.82 -16.33
CA THR A 280 -16.00 -14.42 -15.06
C THR A 280 -16.39 -13.32 -14.07
N ALA A 281 -15.58 -12.27 -13.94
CA ALA A 281 -15.89 -11.11 -13.11
C ALA A 281 -17.21 -10.46 -13.57
N THR A 282 -17.36 -10.23 -14.88
CA THR A 282 -18.59 -9.68 -15.47
C THR A 282 -19.83 -10.53 -15.16
N LEU A 283 -19.71 -11.86 -15.20
CA LEU A 283 -20.79 -12.76 -14.82
C LEU A 283 -21.15 -12.62 -13.34
N LEU A 284 -20.15 -12.64 -12.47
CA LEU A 284 -20.32 -12.57 -11.02
C LEU A 284 -20.87 -11.21 -10.57
N ASP A 285 -20.45 -10.11 -11.19
CA ASP A 285 -20.99 -8.77 -10.95
C ASP A 285 -22.49 -8.72 -11.29
N LYS A 286 -22.90 -9.34 -12.42
CA LYS A 286 -24.32 -9.47 -12.77
C LYS A 286 -25.10 -10.33 -11.79
N LEU A 287 -24.51 -11.42 -11.27
CA LEU A 287 -25.13 -12.26 -10.24
C LEU A 287 -25.19 -11.56 -8.87
N ALA A 288 -24.24 -10.68 -8.59
CA ALA A 288 -24.24 -9.85 -7.38
C ALA A 288 -25.39 -8.83 -7.39
N ASN A 289 -25.74 -8.32 -8.57
CA ASN A 289 -26.73 -7.28 -8.74
C ASN A 289 -28.18 -7.77 -8.47
N THR A 290 -28.78 -7.25 -7.41
CA THR A 290 -30.17 -7.52 -7.02
C THR A 290 -31.19 -6.55 -7.63
N ASP A 291 -30.73 -5.52 -8.34
CA ASP A 291 -31.60 -4.51 -8.92
C ASP A 291 -32.30 -5.06 -10.17
N GLY A 292 -33.63 -5.03 -10.15
CA GLY A 292 -34.44 -5.52 -11.27
C GLY A 292 -34.30 -7.02 -11.53
N LYS A 293 -34.73 -7.46 -12.73
CA LYS A 293 -34.54 -8.82 -13.23
C LYS A 293 -33.31 -8.84 -14.13
N GLN A 294 -32.32 -9.62 -13.76
CA GLN A 294 -31.08 -9.80 -14.54
C GLN A 294 -31.34 -10.73 -15.72
N LYS A 295 -30.67 -10.47 -16.85
CA LYS A 295 -30.69 -11.31 -18.05
C LYS A 295 -29.29 -11.83 -18.33
N PHE A 296 -29.20 -13.11 -18.69
CA PHE A 296 -27.94 -13.78 -18.93
C PHE A 296 -27.87 -14.38 -20.34
N ASP A 297 -26.65 -14.44 -20.86
CA ASP A 297 -26.29 -15.31 -21.97
C ASP A 297 -25.69 -16.60 -21.41
N ASN A 298 -25.57 -17.62 -22.26
CA ASN A 298 -24.85 -18.83 -21.88
C ASN A 298 -23.40 -18.49 -21.53
N PHE A 299 -22.90 -19.05 -20.45
CA PHE A 299 -21.54 -18.81 -20.00
C PHE A 299 -20.66 -20.02 -20.31
N ASP A 300 -19.71 -19.83 -21.22
CA ASP A 300 -18.72 -20.83 -21.57
C ASP A 300 -17.53 -20.76 -20.61
N THR A 301 -17.22 -21.90 -19.98
CA THR A 301 -16.08 -22.11 -19.10
C THR A 301 -15.52 -23.52 -19.32
N ASN A 302 -14.74 -24.05 -18.36
CA ASN A 302 -14.25 -25.42 -18.40
C ASN A 302 -14.41 -26.12 -17.04
N ALA A 303 -14.40 -27.45 -17.07
CA ALA A 303 -14.62 -28.27 -15.87
C ALA A 303 -13.61 -27.94 -14.74
N LYS A 304 -12.34 -27.67 -15.08
CA LYS A 304 -11.32 -27.23 -14.12
C LYS A 304 -11.63 -25.89 -13.46
N ALA A 305 -11.99 -24.88 -14.23
CA ALA A 305 -12.35 -23.56 -13.71
C ALA A 305 -13.63 -23.63 -12.84
N ALA A 306 -14.56 -24.52 -13.18
CA ALA A 306 -15.80 -24.72 -12.43
C ALA A 306 -15.71 -25.72 -11.27
N GLY A 307 -14.52 -26.27 -10.97
CA GLY A 307 -14.33 -27.25 -9.89
C GLY A 307 -15.00 -28.61 -10.12
N MET A 308 -15.34 -28.93 -11.38
CA MET A 308 -16.02 -30.17 -11.79
C MET A 308 -15.06 -31.30 -12.22
N GLY A 309 -13.75 -31.07 -12.15
CA GLY A 309 -12.71 -32.05 -12.49
C GLY A 309 -11.40 -31.36 -12.89
N PRO A 310 -10.29 -32.08 -13.05
CA PRO A 310 -9.00 -31.48 -13.39
C PRO A 310 -8.89 -31.07 -14.87
N GLU A 311 -9.85 -31.49 -15.70
CA GLU A 311 -9.81 -31.38 -17.16
C GLU A 311 -10.23 -29.99 -17.66
N THR A 312 -9.62 -29.51 -18.75
CA THR A 312 -10.03 -28.26 -19.43
C THR A 312 -11.18 -28.48 -20.43
N LYS A 313 -12.01 -29.51 -20.22
CA LYS A 313 -13.16 -29.81 -21.08
C LYS A 313 -14.15 -28.64 -21.03
N LYS A 314 -14.60 -28.19 -22.20
CA LYS A 314 -15.61 -27.13 -22.33
C LYS A 314 -16.85 -27.49 -21.51
N LEU A 315 -17.29 -26.52 -20.71
CA LEU A 315 -18.52 -26.55 -19.93
C LEU A 315 -19.31 -25.30 -20.29
N THR A 316 -20.60 -25.45 -20.55
CA THR A 316 -21.50 -24.30 -20.77
C THR A 316 -22.51 -24.29 -19.64
N ILE A 317 -22.59 -23.17 -18.92
CA ILE A 317 -23.64 -22.91 -17.94
C ILE A 317 -24.79 -22.24 -18.68
N ASP A 318 -25.98 -22.84 -18.64
CA ASP A 318 -27.14 -22.35 -19.37
C ASP A 318 -27.66 -21.05 -18.74
N LYS A 319 -28.12 -20.12 -19.57
CA LYS A 319 -28.71 -18.86 -19.10
C LYS A 319 -29.90 -19.05 -18.17
N ALA A 320 -30.73 -20.07 -18.35
CA ALA A 320 -31.88 -20.33 -17.51
C ALA A 320 -31.43 -20.71 -16.09
N ASP A 321 -30.33 -21.46 -15.97
CA ASP A 321 -29.73 -21.78 -14.69
C ASP A 321 -29.16 -20.52 -14.01
N LEU A 322 -28.52 -19.62 -14.77
CA LEU A 322 -28.01 -18.35 -14.25
C LEU A 322 -29.13 -17.41 -13.79
N GLU A 323 -30.23 -17.33 -14.56
CA GLU A 323 -31.42 -16.56 -14.18
C GLU A 323 -32.06 -17.11 -12.90
N ALA A 324 -32.19 -18.44 -12.79
CA ALA A 324 -32.69 -19.10 -11.58
C ALA A 324 -31.80 -18.85 -10.36
N LEU A 325 -30.47 -18.84 -10.54
CA LEU A 325 -29.51 -18.48 -9.48
C LEU A 325 -29.65 -17.02 -9.06
N ALA A 326 -29.75 -16.08 -10.00
CA ALA A 326 -29.93 -14.67 -9.69
C ALA A 326 -31.23 -14.41 -8.90
N GLU A 327 -32.33 -15.06 -9.31
CA GLU A 327 -33.60 -15.01 -8.57
C GLU A 327 -33.48 -15.62 -7.17
N ALA A 328 -32.74 -16.72 -7.01
CA ALA A 328 -32.47 -17.34 -5.72
C ALA A 328 -31.65 -16.44 -4.78
N LEU A 329 -30.56 -15.87 -5.29
CA LEU A 329 -29.68 -14.95 -4.55
C LEU A 329 -30.42 -13.70 -4.12
N LYS A 330 -31.22 -13.11 -5.02
CA LYS A 330 -32.06 -11.96 -4.71
C LYS A 330 -33.05 -12.29 -3.59
N ALA A 331 -33.81 -13.37 -3.72
CA ALA A 331 -34.77 -13.79 -2.71
C ALA A 331 -34.11 -14.03 -1.34
N TYR A 332 -32.89 -14.59 -1.31
CA TYR A 332 -32.13 -14.80 -0.10
C TYR A 332 -31.66 -13.49 0.56
N ARG A 333 -31.09 -12.57 -0.22
CA ARG A 333 -30.56 -11.28 0.27
C ARG A 333 -31.64 -10.30 0.70
N GLU A 334 -32.79 -10.34 0.02
CA GLU A 334 -33.93 -9.46 0.30
C GLU A 334 -34.90 -10.02 1.33
N ASP A 335 -34.69 -11.25 1.84
CA ASP A 335 -35.56 -11.85 2.86
C ASP A 335 -35.66 -10.92 4.09
N PRO A 336 -36.86 -10.41 4.42
CA PRO A 336 -37.05 -9.48 5.54
C PRO A 336 -36.57 -10.03 6.89
N SER A 337 -36.59 -11.35 7.08
CA SER A 337 -36.11 -12.00 8.30
C SER A 337 -34.59 -11.96 8.47
N ARG A 338 -33.84 -11.78 7.36
CA ARG A 338 -32.38 -11.82 7.34
C ARG A 338 -31.73 -10.51 6.90
N LYS A 339 -32.43 -9.61 6.21
CA LYS A 339 -31.87 -8.40 5.60
C LYS A 339 -30.99 -7.56 6.55
N SER A 340 -31.41 -7.37 7.80
CA SER A 340 -30.64 -6.60 8.79
C SER A 340 -29.51 -7.39 9.48
N LYS A 341 -29.44 -8.71 9.25
CA LYS A 341 -28.48 -9.64 9.86
C LYS A 341 -27.76 -10.51 8.82
N LEU A 342 -27.76 -10.12 7.55
CA LEU A 342 -27.23 -10.92 6.45
C LEU A 342 -25.75 -11.26 6.67
N GLU A 343 -24.96 -10.28 7.11
CA GLU A 343 -23.56 -10.46 7.50
C GLU A 343 -23.37 -11.45 8.65
N GLN A 344 -24.26 -11.42 9.64
CA GLN A 344 -24.23 -12.38 10.73
C GLN A 344 -24.51 -13.80 10.22
N ALA A 345 -25.52 -13.96 9.36
CA ALA A 345 -25.85 -15.25 8.75
C ALA A 345 -24.69 -15.80 7.91
N ARG A 346 -24.02 -14.94 7.12
CA ARG A 346 -22.82 -15.31 6.36
C ARG A 346 -21.69 -15.79 7.26
N ARG A 347 -21.41 -15.07 8.35
CA ARG A 347 -20.41 -15.46 9.36
C ARG A 347 -20.75 -16.81 10.01
N GLU A 348 -22.00 -17.05 10.37
CA GLU A 348 -22.44 -18.31 10.97
C GLU A 348 -22.23 -19.49 10.01
N GLN A 349 -22.53 -19.30 8.72
CA GLN A 349 -22.28 -20.31 7.69
C GLN A 349 -20.78 -20.62 7.54
N GLN A 350 -19.92 -19.60 7.54
CA GLN A 350 -18.46 -19.82 7.50
C GLN A 350 -17.96 -20.64 8.71
N ILE A 351 -18.49 -20.37 9.91
CA ILE A 351 -18.17 -21.15 11.11
C ILE A 351 -18.64 -22.61 10.96
N ALA A 352 -19.83 -22.84 10.40
CA ALA A 352 -20.37 -24.17 10.18
C ALA A 352 -19.51 -24.98 9.20
N VAL A 353 -19.09 -24.38 8.09
CA VAL A 353 -18.19 -25.01 7.10
C VAL A 353 -16.82 -25.33 7.72
N ALA A 354 -16.25 -24.40 8.50
CA ALA A 354 -14.98 -24.63 9.19
C ALA A 354 -15.07 -25.81 10.17
N LYS A 355 -16.17 -25.93 10.94
CA LYS A 355 -16.39 -27.07 11.83
C LYS A 355 -16.46 -28.40 11.09
N GLN A 356 -17.07 -28.45 9.91
CA GLN A 356 -17.13 -29.67 9.09
C GLN A 356 -15.76 -30.08 8.55
N LEU A 357 -14.82 -29.16 8.39
CA LEU A 357 -13.44 -29.43 7.98
C LEU A 357 -12.56 -29.88 9.17
N ASP A 358 -12.82 -29.36 10.36
CA ASP A 358 -12.22 -29.86 11.62
C ASP A 358 -12.83 -31.20 12.07
N GLU A 359 -14.03 -31.55 11.58
CA GLU A 359 -14.58 -32.90 11.58
C GLU A 359 -13.88 -33.77 10.52
N VAL A 360 -12.54 -33.81 10.54
CA VAL A 360 -11.87 -35.07 10.20
C VAL A 360 -12.49 -36.12 11.12
N PRO A 361 -13.08 -37.20 10.58
CA PRO A 361 -13.68 -38.21 11.43
C PRO A 361 -12.60 -38.70 12.40
N THR A 362 -12.83 -38.51 13.70
CA THR A 362 -12.20 -39.37 14.73
C THR A 362 -12.83 -40.78 14.66
N GLN A 363 -13.05 -41.28 13.44
CA GLN A 363 -13.57 -42.59 13.08
C GLN A 363 -12.80 -43.11 11.87
N LYS A 364 -11.46 -43.19 11.99
CA LYS A 364 -10.60 -44.32 11.52
C LYS A 364 -9.11 -44.06 11.73
N GLN A 365 -8.72 -43.52 12.88
CA GLN A 365 -7.32 -43.59 13.35
C GLN A 365 -7.20 -43.84 14.86
N GLN A 366 -8.25 -44.38 15.48
CA GLN A 366 -8.18 -44.91 16.85
C GLN A 366 -8.03 -46.44 16.90
N SER A 367 -7.79 -47.10 15.76
CA SER A 367 -7.57 -48.55 15.68
C SER A 367 -6.23 -49.00 15.12
N GLU A 368 -5.29 -48.11 14.73
CA GLU A 368 -3.93 -48.53 14.32
C GLU A 368 -2.78 -47.75 14.97
N CYS A 369 -3.04 -46.99 16.03
CA CYS A 369 -2.01 -46.53 16.97
C CYS A 369 -2.45 -46.75 18.42
N LYS A 370 -2.83 -47.99 18.73
CA LYS A 370 -2.75 -48.57 20.08
C LYS A 370 -1.83 -49.80 20.04
N ALA A 371 -0.60 -49.56 19.61
CA ALA A 371 0.53 -50.35 20.05
C ALA A 371 1.73 -49.40 20.13
N THR A 372 2.40 -49.43 21.28
CA THR A 372 3.70 -48.79 21.53
C THR A 372 3.71 -47.28 21.81
N SER A 373 3.20 -46.90 22.99
CA SER A 373 3.93 -45.98 23.86
C SER A 373 3.51 -46.24 25.31
N ASN A 374 4.21 -47.18 25.95
CA ASN A 374 4.10 -47.47 27.37
C ASN A 374 4.63 -46.26 28.16
N LYS A 375 3.76 -45.29 28.45
CA LYS A 375 3.99 -44.30 29.50
C LYS A 375 3.35 -44.83 30.79
N GLU A 376 3.90 -45.92 31.31
CA GLU A 376 3.53 -46.48 32.61
C GLU A 376 4.65 -47.36 33.19
N ALA A 377 5.84 -46.78 33.42
CA ALA A 377 6.97 -47.48 34.05
C ALA A 377 7.79 -46.57 34.98
N ASN A 378 7.13 -45.74 35.80
CA ASN A 378 7.81 -45.06 36.91
C ASN A 378 6.99 -45.02 38.22
N SER A 379 5.90 -45.81 38.29
CA SER A 379 5.07 -45.95 39.51
C SER A 379 5.02 -47.38 40.06
N LYS A 380 5.39 -48.41 39.27
CA LYS A 380 5.34 -49.82 39.69
C LYS A 380 6.67 -50.30 40.30
N ASP A 381 7.81 -49.81 39.84
CA ASP A 381 9.13 -50.25 40.34
C ASP A 381 9.45 -49.75 41.75
N THR A 382 8.98 -48.55 42.11
CA THR A 382 9.08 -48.01 43.47
C THR A 382 8.30 -48.86 44.47
N GLU A 383 7.13 -49.39 44.08
CA GLU A 383 6.30 -50.22 44.96
C GLU A 383 6.83 -51.68 45.06
N VAL A 384 7.47 -52.19 44.00
CA VAL A 384 8.05 -53.53 43.95
C VAL A 384 9.36 -53.62 44.75
N CYS A 385 10.25 -52.62 44.66
CA CYS A 385 11.48 -52.61 45.47
C CYS A 385 11.17 -52.41 46.96
N ASN A 386 10.21 -51.54 47.31
CA ASN A 386 9.89 -51.24 48.71
C ASN A 386 9.22 -52.39 49.48
N LYS A 387 8.64 -53.39 48.78
CA LYS A 387 8.05 -54.59 49.42
C LYS A 387 9.10 -55.67 49.78
N LYS A 388 10.34 -55.56 49.28
CA LYS A 388 11.43 -56.51 49.54
C LYS A 388 12.24 -56.05 50.75
N GLN A 389 12.03 -56.73 51.88
CA GLN A 389 12.67 -56.37 53.15
C GLN A 389 13.95 -57.16 53.43
N LYS A 390 14.41 -58.05 52.56
CA LYS A 390 15.66 -58.80 52.73
C LYS A 390 16.69 -58.49 51.64
N LYS A 391 17.97 -58.46 52.02
CA LYS A 391 19.09 -58.13 51.13
C LYS A 391 19.27 -59.12 49.98
N SER A 392 19.04 -60.42 50.20
CA SER A 392 19.11 -61.46 49.15
C SER A 392 18.03 -61.26 48.08
N GLU A 393 16.78 -61.10 48.49
CA GLU A 393 15.62 -60.90 47.61
C GLU A 393 15.66 -59.59 46.81
N CYS A 394 16.38 -58.58 47.33
CA CYS A 394 16.65 -57.31 46.64
C CYS A 394 17.78 -57.42 45.62
N ARG A 395 18.85 -58.18 45.92
CA ARG A 395 20.01 -58.36 45.02
C ARG A 395 19.72 -59.27 43.83
N GLU A 396 18.73 -60.15 43.95
CA GLU A 396 18.22 -60.99 42.85
C GLU A 396 17.34 -60.20 41.85
N SER A 397 17.04 -58.92 42.10
CA SER A 397 16.28 -58.07 41.19
C SER A 397 17.19 -57.19 40.34
N ASP A 398 17.05 -57.25 39.02
CA ASP A 398 17.88 -56.47 38.10
C ASP A 398 17.65 -54.95 38.20
N VAL A 399 16.47 -54.54 38.69
CA VAL A 399 15.95 -53.16 38.70
C VAL A 399 16.12 -52.44 40.05
N CYS A 400 16.43 -53.18 41.13
CA CYS A 400 16.56 -52.63 42.48
C CYS A 400 18.02 -52.69 43.00
N LYS A 401 18.38 -51.84 43.96
CA LYS A 401 19.66 -51.82 44.65
C LYS A 401 19.44 -51.71 46.16
N TRP A 402 20.16 -52.55 46.91
CA TRP A 402 20.21 -52.47 48.37
C TRP A 402 21.19 -51.38 48.82
N THR A 403 20.76 -50.48 49.69
CA THR A 403 21.52 -49.28 50.06
C THR A 403 22.19 -49.36 51.44
N SER A 404 22.17 -50.53 52.11
CA SER A 404 22.80 -50.72 53.43
C SER A 404 23.86 -51.83 53.43
N ASP A 405 25.07 -51.51 53.88
CA ASP A 405 26.20 -52.45 53.85
C ASP A 405 26.30 -53.33 55.10
N LYS A 406 25.60 -52.96 56.19
CA LYS A 406 25.71 -53.63 57.50
C LYS A 406 24.46 -54.42 57.91
N GLU A 407 23.31 -54.19 57.27
CA GLU A 407 22.03 -54.80 57.64
C GLU A 407 21.49 -55.68 56.52
N GLU A 408 20.96 -56.86 56.89
CA GLU A 408 20.47 -57.87 55.94
C GLU A 408 18.94 -57.91 55.81
N ILE A 409 18.21 -57.23 56.71
CA ILE A 409 16.74 -57.15 56.75
C ILE A 409 16.32 -55.71 57.09
N GLY A 410 15.41 -55.10 56.34
CA GLY A 410 14.92 -53.73 56.50
C GLY A 410 14.46 -53.07 55.19
N ASN A 411 14.01 -51.81 55.24
CA ASN A 411 13.51 -51.08 54.07
C ASN A 411 14.64 -50.35 53.32
N HIS A 412 15.64 -51.10 52.84
CA HIS A 412 16.83 -50.53 52.17
C HIS A 412 16.93 -50.90 50.69
N CYS A 413 15.89 -51.49 50.10
CA CYS A 413 15.83 -51.82 48.68
C CYS A 413 15.17 -50.69 47.87
N LYS A 414 15.92 -50.01 47.00
CA LYS A 414 15.43 -48.86 46.20
C LYS A 414 15.65 -49.05 44.69
N PRO A 415 14.89 -48.39 43.82
CA PRO A 415 15.12 -48.43 42.37
C PRO A 415 16.49 -47.84 42.02
N LYS A 416 17.14 -48.37 40.97
CA LYS A 416 18.33 -47.75 40.38
C LYS A 416 17.88 -46.55 39.52
N ASN A 417 18.30 -45.33 39.87
CA ASN A 417 18.10 -44.16 39.02
C ASN A 417 19.31 -43.98 38.08
N ASP A 418 19.07 -43.88 36.78
CA ASP A 418 20.08 -43.50 35.80
C ASP A 418 20.32 -41.97 35.84
N GLY A 419 21.50 -41.54 36.31
CA GLY A 419 22.11 -40.28 35.89
C GLY A 419 22.27 -39.15 36.92
N GLU A 420 23.07 -39.34 37.96
CA GLU A 420 23.90 -38.26 38.53
C GLU A 420 25.34 -38.77 38.65
N GLU A 421 26.24 -38.31 37.77
CA GLU A 421 27.64 -37.98 38.04
C GLU A 421 28.34 -37.52 36.74
N GLN A 422 28.58 -36.23 36.58
CA GLN A 422 29.92 -35.67 36.27
C GLN A 422 29.90 -34.14 36.15
N LYS A 423 30.70 -33.50 36.99
CA LYS A 423 31.04 -32.06 36.97
C LYS A 423 32.28 -31.80 36.11
N ASN A 424 32.25 -30.62 35.48
CA ASN A 424 33.33 -29.66 35.17
C ASN A 424 33.93 -29.52 33.75
N GLN A 425 33.71 -28.29 33.25
CA GLN A 425 34.59 -27.33 32.54
C GLN A 425 34.97 -27.51 31.05
N GLY A 426 34.63 -26.48 30.24
CA GLY A 426 35.25 -26.20 28.94
C GLY A 426 34.43 -25.24 28.05
N LYS A 427 34.87 -23.99 27.94
CA LYS A 427 34.29 -22.81 27.26
C LYS A 427 34.37 -22.87 25.72
N GLY A 428 33.37 -22.32 25.00
CA GLY A 428 33.44 -21.97 23.57
C GLY A 428 32.06 -21.64 22.94
N GLU A 429 31.92 -20.43 22.40
CA GLU A 429 30.67 -19.72 22.05
C GLU A 429 29.92 -20.22 20.80
N GLY A 430 28.59 -20.02 20.77
CA GLY A 430 27.80 -20.12 19.53
C GLY A 430 26.27 -20.26 19.67
N ALA A 431 25.60 -19.15 20.01
CA ALA A 431 24.20 -18.80 19.70
C ALA A 431 22.98 -19.60 20.24
N ALA A 432 21.98 -18.80 20.62
CA ALA A 432 20.53 -19.04 20.70
C ALA A 432 19.95 -19.75 21.94
N GLY A 433 19.23 -18.95 22.74
CA GLY A 433 18.09 -19.40 23.53
C GLY A 433 18.32 -19.44 25.04
N THR A 434 17.99 -18.35 25.74
CA THR A 434 17.73 -18.42 27.19
C THR A 434 16.53 -17.56 27.58
N ASP A 435 15.55 -18.27 28.16
CA ASP A 435 14.72 -17.89 29.30
C ASP A 435 13.74 -16.71 29.16
N ALA A 436 12.65 -16.96 28.43
CA ALA A 436 11.39 -16.25 28.60
C ALA A 436 10.75 -16.61 29.97
N LYS A 437 11.13 -15.90 31.04
CA LYS A 437 10.32 -15.83 32.26
C LYS A 437 9.01 -15.10 31.94
N LYS A 438 7.86 -15.76 32.11
CA LYS A 438 6.52 -15.19 31.88
C LYS A 438 6.33 -13.92 32.72
N CYS A 439 5.88 -12.82 32.10
CA CYS A 439 5.62 -11.55 32.80
C CYS A 439 4.65 -11.66 33.98
N SER A 440 3.79 -12.69 33.97
CA SER A 440 2.76 -12.98 34.98
C SER A 440 3.29 -13.23 36.40
N GLU A 441 4.57 -13.56 36.56
CA GLU A 441 5.16 -13.85 37.88
C GLU A 441 5.65 -12.57 38.60
N LYS A 442 5.72 -11.43 37.90
CA LYS A 442 6.25 -10.17 38.46
C LYS A 442 5.13 -9.37 39.12
N LYS A 443 5.15 -9.29 40.47
CA LYS A 443 4.08 -8.67 41.28
C LYS A 443 4.36 -7.22 41.71
N LYS A 444 5.50 -6.65 41.32
CA LYS A 444 5.87 -5.26 41.63
C LYS A 444 6.17 -4.49 40.35
N GLN A 445 5.73 -3.24 40.28
CA GLN A 445 5.90 -2.38 39.12
C GLN A 445 7.36 -2.19 38.72
N GLU A 446 8.28 -2.13 39.68
CA GLU A 446 9.72 -1.96 39.44
C GLU A 446 10.36 -3.16 38.72
N GLU A 447 9.80 -4.36 38.91
CA GLU A 447 10.27 -5.61 38.32
C GLU A 447 9.71 -5.82 36.90
N CYS A 448 8.64 -5.11 36.53
CA CYS A 448 7.95 -5.20 35.24
C CYS A 448 8.70 -4.43 34.13
N LYS A 449 9.90 -4.91 33.80
CA LYS A 449 10.75 -4.47 32.68
C LYS A 449 11.15 -5.68 31.81
N ASP A 450 11.78 -5.41 30.67
CA ASP A 450 12.20 -6.39 29.65
C ASP A 450 11.03 -7.10 28.95
N GLY A 451 10.35 -6.40 28.03
CA GLY A 451 9.30 -7.02 27.21
C GLY A 451 7.96 -7.23 27.92
N CYS A 452 7.77 -6.66 29.11
CA CYS A 452 6.50 -6.65 29.87
C CYS A 452 5.97 -5.22 30.09
N LYS A 453 4.65 -5.04 30.24
CA LYS A 453 3.98 -3.77 30.53
C LYS A 453 3.05 -3.93 31.74
N TRP A 454 3.15 -2.99 32.67
CA TRP A 454 2.29 -2.93 33.84
C TRP A 454 0.93 -2.34 33.48
N GLU A 455 -0.16 -3.09 33.69
CA GLU A 455 -1.53 -2.64 33.43
C GLU A 455 -2.40 -2.91 34.66
N GLY A 456 -2.88 -1.84 35.31
CA GLY A 456 -3.63 -1.95 36.56
C GLY A 456 -2.74 -2.40 37.72
N THR A 457 -2.99 -3.60 38.26
CA THR A 457 -2.25 -4.21 39.37
C THR A 457 -1.37 -5.40 38.95
N GLU A 458 -1.25 -5.68 37.64
CA GLU A 458 -0.56 -6.87 37.12
C GLU A 458 0.37 -6.54 35.94
N CYS A 459 1.42 -7.34 35.75
CA CYS A 459 2.41 -7.22 34.68
C CYS A 459 2.10 -8.19 33.52
N LYS A 460 1.96 -7.69 32.29
CA LYS A 460 1.61 -8.48 31.08
C LYS A 460 2.72 -8.47 30.03
N ASP A 461 2.81 -9.50 29.20
CA ASP A 461 3.77 -9.57 28.08
C ASP A 461 3.47 -8.53 26.98
N SER A 462 4.44 -7.68 26.65
CA SER A 462 4.36 -6.59 25.67
C SER A 462 4.54 -7.02 24.21
N SER A 463 4.71 -8.32 23.95
CA SER A 463 5.13 -8.84 22.64
C SER A 463 4.05 -8.89 21.55
N ILE A 464 2.91 -8.22 21.74
CA ILE A 464 1.86 -8.12 20.72
C ILE A 464 1.90 -6.76 19.96
N LEU A 465 2.73 -5.81 20.40
CA LEU A 465 2.65 -4.42 19.93
C LEU A 465 3.90 -3.85 19.25
N ALA A 466 4.90 -4.68 18.91
CA ALA A 466 6.11 -4.22 18.21
C ALA A 466 6.10 -4.42 16.68
N ASN A 467 5.05 -5.02 16.09
CA ASN A 467 5.02 -5.24 14.63
C ASN A 467 3.66 -4.97 13.93
N LYS A 468 2.80 -4.13 14.52
CA LYS A 468 1.47 -3.78 13.94
C LYS A 468 1.20 -2.28 13.80
N LYS A 469 2.24 -1.43 13.78
CA LYS A 469 2.07 0.00 13.47
C LYS A 469 1.89 0.28 11.96
N PHE A 470 1.98 -0.74 11.09
CA PHE A 470 1.60 -0.64 9.68
C PHE A 470 0.17 -1.12 9.37
N ALA A 471 -0.53 -1.76 10.31
CA ALA A 471 -1.84 -2.38 10.07
C ALA A 471 -3.04 -1.68 10.73
N LEU A 472 -2.80 -0.64 11.55
CA LEU A 472 -3.86 0.03 12.33
C LEU A 472 -4.19 1.45 11.87
N SER A 473 -3.55 1.96 10.81
CA SER A 473 -3.91 3.25 10.20
C SER A 473 -4.81 3.12 8.95
N VAL A 474 -5.27 1.92 8.61
CA VAL A 474 -6.13 1.66 7.43
C VAL A 474 -7.55 1.17 7.81
N VAL A 475 -7.84 0.99 9.11
CA VAL A 475 -9.14 0.42 9.56
C VAL A 475 -10.03 1.43 10.33
N SER A 476 -9.65 2.71 10.40
CA SER A 476 -10.39 3.69 11.23
C SER A 476 -11.14 4.79 10.48
N ALA A 477 -11.26 4.73 9.14
CA ALA A 477 -12.04 5.72 8.39
C ALA A 477 -13.46 5.26 7.97
N ALA A 478 -13.78 3.96 8.03
CA ALA A 478 -15.09 3.45 7.57
C ALA A 478 -16.19 3.35 8.66
N PHE A 479 -15.96 3.81 9.90
CA PHE A 479 -16.92 3.63 11.01
C PHE A 479 -17.29 4.91 11.79
N ILE A 480 -17.13 6.11 11.20
CA ILE A 480 -17.68 7.36 11.78
C ILE A 480 -18.57 8.05 10.75
N GLY A 481 -19.70 7.43 10.44
CA GLY A 481 -20.74 8.03 9.58
C GLY A 481 -22.17 7.64 9.95
N LEU A 482 -22.39 6.91 11.04
CA LEU A 482 -23.71 6.34 11.35
C LEU A 482 -24.03 6.34 12.85
N ILE A 483 -23.71 7.44 13.54
CA ILE A 483 -24.36 7.79 14.82
C ILE A 483 -24.48 9.32 14.90
N SER A 484 -25.62 9.86 14.46
CA SER A 484 -26.21 11.10 14.99
C SER A 484 -27.69 11.13 14.57
N PHE A 485 -28.57 11.02 15.56
CA PHE A 485 -29.94 11.56 15.51
C PHE A 485 -29.88 13.08 15.69
#